data_AF-A0A949CG65-F1
#
_entry.id   AF-A0A949CG65-F1
#
_cell.length_a   1.000
_cell.length_b   1.000
_cell.length_c   1.000
_cell.angle_alpha   90.00
_cell.angle_beta   90.00
_cell.angle_gamma   90.00
#
_symmetry.space_group_name_H-M   'P 1'
#
loop_
_entity.id
_entity.type
_entity.pdbx_description
1 polymer ?
#
loop_
_entity_poly.entity_id
_entity_poly.type
_entity_poly.pdbx_seq_one_letter_code
_entity_poly.pdbx_strand_id
1 'polypeptide(L)'
;MKICAVCKRESHGFGFIPPPLRASNPNNRKMMKHFCSMKCQGIFSNNYKENNMIDITKMEKEAIESALKPVGEYVAEIGMNKPLAEYSREEVLCLIEVALTAYFEFMQGKEAEMSEVLPC
;
A
#
# COMPACT_ATOMS: atom_id res chain seq x y z
N MET A 1 -11.28 30.06 14.52
CA MET A 1 -9.92 30.19 13.94
C MET A 1 -9.45 28.83 13.46
N LYS A 2 -8.85 28.73 12.27
CA LYS A 2 -8.41 27.45 11.69
C LYS A 2 -6.88 27.42 11.63
N ILE A 3 -6.32 26.26 11.92
CA ILE A 3 -4.87 26.06 12.10
C ILE A 3 -4.31 25.25 10.94
N CYS A 4 -3.13 25.61 10.46
CA CYS A 4 -2.40 24.87 9.43
C CYS A 4 -2.09 23.45 9.89
N ALA A 5 -2.50 22.43 9.12
CA ALA A 5 -2.26 21.04 9.49
C ALA A 5 -0.76 20.68 9.54
N VAL A 6 0.07 21.39 8.76
CA VAL A 6 1.52 21.18 8.68
C VAL A 6 2.28 21.98 9.74
N CYS A 7 2.30 23.32 9.63
CA CYS A 7 3.16 24.17 10.46
C CYS A 7 2.47 24.85 11.66
N LYS A 8 1.19 24.52 11.92
CA LYS A 8 0.39 25.03 13.04
C LYS A 8 0.20 26.56 13.14
N ARG A 9 0.64 27.34 12.14
CA ARG A 9 0.27 28.76 12.00
C ARG A 9 -1.21 28.94 11.64
N GLU A 10 -1.73 30.15 11.78
CA GLU A 10 -3.05 30.51 11.29
C GLU A 10 -3.19 30.22 9.78
N SER A 11 -4.34 29.65 9.39
CA SER A 11 -4.60 29.30 7.99
C SER A 11 -5.01 30.52 7.16
N HIS A 12 -4.59 30.56 5.89
CA HIS A 12 -4.90 31.65 4.95
C HIS A 12 -5.75 31.19 3.76
N GLY A 13 -6.78 30.37 4.00
CA GLY A 13 -7.76 29.99 2.98
C GLY A 13 -7.43 28.76 2.13
N PHE A 14 -6.24 28.17 2.26
CA PHE A 14 -5.89 26.91 1.58
C PHE A 14 -6.50 25.70 2.30
N GLY A 15 -6.92 24.67 1.54
CA GLY A 15 -7.48 23.46 2.12
C GLY A 15 -7.40 22.21 1.25
N PHE A 16 -7.57 21.05 1.88
CA PHE A 16 -7.53 19.73 1.26
C PHE A 16 -8.68 18.88 1.80
N ILE A 17 -9.48 18.29 0.90
CA ILE A 17 -10.56 17.39 1.24
C ILE A 17 -10.06 15.96 0.96
N PRO A 18 -9.90 15.11 1.99
CA PRO A 18 -9.45 13.74 1.77
C PRO A 18 -10.48 12.94 0.94
N PRO A 19 -10.05 12.18 -0.07
CA PRO A 19 -10.89 11.19 -0.75
C PRO A 19 -11.48 10.17 0.24
N PRO A 20 -12.63 9.55 -0.07
CA PRO A 20 -13.40 9.64 -1.32
C PRO A 20 -14.41 10.81 -1.33
N LEU A 21 -14.38 11.69 -0.33
CA LEU A 21 -15.42 12.69 -0.16
C LEU A 21 -15.39 13.74 -1.28
N ARG A 22 -16.49 13.84 -2.04
CA ARG A 22 -16.69 14.86 -3.08
C ARG A 22 -16.97 16.21 -2.45
N ALA A 23 -16.53 17.31 -3.08
CA ALA A 23 -16.68 18.69 -2.60
C ALA A 23 -18.10 19.10 -2.14
N SER A 24 -19.15 18.48 -2.70
CA SER A 24 -20.55 18.72 -2.34
C SER A 24 -21.04 18.01 -1.07
N ASN A 25 -20.27 17.06 -0.52
CA ASN A 25 -20.69 16.28 0.65
C ASN A 25 -20.72 17.18 1.92
N PRO A 26 -21.84 17.21 2.68
CA PRO A 26 -21.95 18.00 3.91
C PRO A 26 -20.85 17.72 4.95
N ASN A 27 -20.35 16.48 5.00
CA ASN A 27 -19.31 16.07 5.95
C ASN A 27 -17.92 16.64 5.63
N ASN A 28 -17.72 17.24 4.45
CA ASN A 28 -16.44 17.82 4.05
C ASN A 28 -15.95 18.90 5.00
N ARG A 29 -16.87 19.72 5.52
CA ARG A 29 -16.50 20.84 6.39
C ARG A 29 -15.78 20.36 7.66
N LYS A 30 -16.04 19.12 8.11
CA LYS A 30 -15.40 18.49 9.28
C LYS A 30 -14.05 17.85 8.94
N MET A 31 -13.93 17.22 7.77
CA MET A 31 -12.72 16.50 7.37
C MET A 31 -11.68 17.36 6.63
N MET A 32 -12.08 18.55 6.16
CA MET A 32 -11.22 19.46 5.43
C MET A 32 -10.02 19.88 6.29
N LYS A 33 -8.82 19.65 5.76
CA LYS A 33 -7.58 20.15 6.33
C LYS A 33 -7.32 21.55 5.80
N HIS A 34 -6.70 22.38 6.63
CA HIS A 34 -6.46 23.80 6.34
C HIS A 34 -4.96 24.10 6.34
N PHE A 35 -4.53 25.08 5.55
CA PHE A 35 -3.11 25.43 5.41
C PHE A 35 -2.87 26.94 5.40
N CYS A 36 -1.69 27.35 5.85
CA CYS A 36 -1.27 28.75 5.86
C CYS A 36 -0.71 29.22 4.50
N SER A 37 -0.37 28.30 3.59
CA SER A 37 0.21 28.59 2.28
C SER A 37 0.07 27.38 1.33
N MET A 38 0.21 27.64 0.02
CA MET A 38 0.26 26.60 -1.01
C MET A 38 1.42 25.61 -0.79
N LYS A 39 2.55 26.06 -0.24
CA LYS A 39 3.68 25.19 0.13
C LYS A 39 3.28 24.16 1.20
N CYS A 40 2.57 24.58 2.24
CA CYS A 40 2.09 23.66 3.27
C CYS A 40 1.02 22.69 2.74
N GLN A 41 0.15 23.16 1.84
CA GLN A 41 -0.82 22.27 1.17
C GLN A 41 -0.11 21.22 0.30
N GLY A 42 0.94 21.60 -0.43
CA GLY A 42 1.74 20.70 -1.27
C GLY A 42 2.44 19.61 -0.45
N ILE A 43 3.11 19.99 0.65
CA ILE A 43 3.76 19.03 1.56
C ILE A 43 2.73 18.00 2.07
N PHE A 44 1.58 18.48 2.55
CA PHE A 44 0.53 17.59 3.03
C PHE A 44 -0.02 16.68 1.93
N SER A 45 -0.27 17.21 0.73
CA SER A 45 -0.85 16.45 -0.38
C SER A 45 0.10 15.38 -0.91
N ASN A 46 1.41 15.65 -0.93
CA ASN A 46 2.42 14.64 -1.30
C ASN A 46 2.48 13.54 -0.25
N ASN A 47 2.64 13.91 1.03
CA ASN A 47 2.63 12.94 2.12
C ASN A 47 1.31 12.15 2.15
N TYR A 48 0.17 12.76 1.84
CA TYR A 48 -1.13 12.07 1.79
C TYR A 48 -1.19 11.04 0.66
N LYS A 49 -0.53 11.29 -0.47
CA LYS A 49 -0.43 10.32 -1.57
C LYS A 49 0.47 9.15 -1.20
N GLU A 50 1.61 9.45 -0.58
CA GLU A 50 2.60 8.45 -0.14
C GLU A 50 2.04 7.58 0.99
N ASN A 51 1.51 8.18 2.07
CA ASN A 51 1.00 7.44 3.23
C ASN A 51 -0.32 6.67 2.99
N ASN A 52 -1.03 6.91 1.89
CA ASN A 52 -2.20 6.08 1.49
C ASN A 52 -1.85 5.02 0.45
N MET A 53 -0.63 5.02 -0.08
CA MET A 53 -0.04 3.82 -0.64
C MET A 53 0.53 3.02 0.53
N ILE A 54 0.31 1.71 0.55
CA ILE A 54 1.10 0.85 1.43
C ILE A 54 2.55 1.04 0.95
N ASP A 55 3.40 1.66 1.76
CA ASP A 55 4.83 1.79 1.47
C ASP A 55 5.48 0.42 1.62
N ILE A 56 5.32 -0.41 0.59
CA ILE A 56 5.97 -1.72 0.49
C ILE A 56 7.47 -1.48 0.48
N THR A 57 8.15 -1.97 1.52
CA THR A 57 9.60 -1.85 1.67
C THR A 57 10.33 -2.57 0.54
N LYS A 58 11.62 -2.29 0.36
CA LYS A 58 12.42 -2.96 -0.68
C LYS A 58 12.38 -4.49 -0.53
N MET A 59 12.49 -4.99 0.70
CA MET A 59 12.43 -6.43 0.99
C MET A 59 11.06 -7.02 0.66
N GLU A 60 9.97 -6.32 1.00
CA GLU A 60 8.62 -6.78 0.70
C GLU A 60 8.35 -6.77 -0.83
N LYS A 61 8.97 -5.87 -1.60
CA LYS A 61 8.92 -5.92 -3.08
C LYS A 61 9.62 -7.15 -3.63
N GLU A 62 10.82 -7.45 -3.13
CA GLU A 62 11.56 -8.67 -3.52
C GLU A 62 10.79 -9.94 -3.13
N ALA A 63 10.10 -9.93 -1.99
CA ALA A 63 9.23 -11.02 -1.54
C ALA A 63 7.97 -11.18 -2.41
N ILE A 64 7.43 -10.10 -2.97
CA ILE A 64 6.33 -10.19 -3.95
C ILE A 64 6.84 -10.78 -5.27
N GLU A 65 8.04 -10.40 -5.70
CA GLU A 65 8.66 -10.93 -6.92
C GLU A 65 9.00 -12.43 -6.80
N SER A 66 9.38 -12.91 -5.61
CA SER A 66 9.66 -14.33 -5.37
C SER A 66 8.42 -15.21 -5.59
N ALA A 67 7.22 -14.67 -5.35
CA ALA A 67 5.96 -15.39 -5.53
C ALA A 67 5.56 -15.64 -6.99
N LEU A 68 6.18 -14.94 -7.96
CA LEU A 68 5.81 -15.06 -9.39
C LEU A 68 5.95 -16.49 -9.92
N LYS A 69 7.03 -17.18 -9.56
CA LYS A 69 7.31 -18.53 -10.04
C LYS A 69 6.33 -19.57 -9.44
N PRO A 70 6.17 -19.68 -8.10
CA PRO A 70 5.23 -20.63 -7.50
C PRO A 70 3.78 -20.42 -7.96
N VAL A 71 3.36 -19.16 -8.09
CA VAL A 71 2.03 -18.81 -8.62
C VAL A 71 1.88 -19.30 -10.06
N GLY A 72 2.90 -19.08 -10.90
CA GLY A 72 2.89 -19.55 -12.29
C GLY A 72 2.84 -21.08 -12.40
N GLU A 73 3.55 -21.79 -11.53
CA GLU A 73 3.53 -23.26 -11.46
C GLU A 73 2.13 -23.77 -11.08
N TYR A 74 1.50 -23.18 -10.08
CA TYR A 74 0.13 -23.52 -9.69
C TYR A 74 -0.89 -23.24 -10.80
N VAL A 75 -0.81 -22.09 -11.46
CA VAL A 75 -1.68 -21.74 -12.60
C VAL A 75 -1.49 -22.69 -13.79
N ALA A 76 -0.25 -23.15 -14.01
CA ALA A 76 0.03 -24.14 -15.04
C ALA A 76 -0.59 -25.51 -14.72
N GLU A 77 -0.63 -25.90 -13.44
CA GLU A 77 -1.22 -27.15 -12.97
C GLU A 77 -2.75 -27.20 -13.15
N ILE A 78 -3.45 -26.13 -12.80
CA ILE A 78 -4.93 -26.05 -12.92
C ILE A 78 -5.41 -25.74 -14.36
N GLY A 79 -4.50 -25.31 -15.24
CA GLY A 79 -4.73 -25.10 -16.66
C GLY A 79 -4.83 -23.62 -17.06
N MET A 80 -3.89 -23.18 -17.91
CA MET A 80 -3.78 -21.78 -18.36
C MET A 80 -4.86 -21.33 -19.35
N ASN A 81 -5.66 -22.26 -19.89
CA ASN A 81 -6.72 -21.94 -20.85
C ASN A 81 -7.99 -21.39 -20.17
N LYS A 82 -8.06 -21.48 -18.85
CA LYS A 82 -9.20 -21.03 -18.04
C LYS A 82 -8.96 -19.59 -17.60
N PRO A 83 -9.88 -18.64 -17.87
CA PRO A 83 -9.76 -17.29 -17.34
C PRO A 83 -9.95 -17.29 -15.81
N LEU A 84 -9.29 -16.36 -15.11
CA LEU A 84 -9.39 -16.21 -13.65
C LEU A 84 -10.84 -16.11 -13.13
N ALA A 85 -11.76 -15.56 -13.95
CA ALA A 85 -13.18 -15.43 -13.59
C ALA A 85 -13.92 -16.76 -13.46
N GLU A 86 -13.40 -17.84 -14.06
CA GLU A 86 -13.99 -19.17 -13.99
C GLU A 86 -13.40 -20.01 -12.85
N TYR A 87 -12.40 -19.50 -12.13
CA TYR A 87 -11.73 -20.25 -11.07
C TYR A 87 -12.73 -20.60 -9.97
N SER A 88 -12.69 -21.84 -9.48
CA SER A 88 -13.48 -22.23 -8.32
C SER A 88 -12.99 -21.47 -7.09
N ARG A 89 -13.82 -21.42 -6.05
CA ARG A 89 -13.43 -20.82 -4.77
C ARG A 89 -12.16 -21.47 -4.22
N GLU A 90 -12.06 -22.79 -4.34
CA GLU A 90 -10.93 -23.58 -3.87
C GLU A 90 -9.65 -23.26 -4.65
N GLU A 91 -9.75 -23.11 -5.98
CA GLU A 91 -8.62 -22.73 -6.83
C GLU A 91 -8.08 -21.33 -6.49
N VAL A 92 -8.98 -20.36 -6.27
CA VAL A 92 -8.56 -18.99 -5.88
C VAL A 92 -7.93 -18.98 -4.49
N LEU A 93 -8.49 -19.72 -3.53
CA LEU A 93 -7.91 -19.80 -2.18
C LEU A 93 -6.50 -20.40 -2.22
N CYS A 94 -6.32 -21.49 -2.96
CA CYS A 94 -5.01 -22.13 -3.10
C CYS A 94 -4.00 -21.23 -3.82
N LEU A 95 -4.43 -20.49 -4.88
CA LEU A 95 -3.58 -19.49 -5.54
C LEU A 95 -3.06 -18.42 -4.56
N ILE A 96 -3.93 -17.93 -3.66
CA ILE A 96 -3.56 -16.95 -2.62
C ILE A 96 -2.60 -17.59 -1.62
N GLU A 97 -2.87 -18.82 -1.18
CA GLU A 97 -2.00 -19.56 -0.24
C GLU A 97 -0.59 -19.77 -0.82
N VAL A 98 -0.48 -20.14 -2.10
CA VAL A 98 0.80 -20.28 -2.80
C VAL A 98 1.57 -18.96 -2.82
N ALA A 99 0.89 -17.85 -3.15
CA ALA A 99 1.51 -16.53 -3.17
C ALA A 99 2.01 -16.10 -1.78
N LEU A 100 1.19 -16.29 -0.75
CA LEU A 100 1.54 -15.93 0.64
C LEU A 100 2.67 -16.83 1.18
N THR A 101 2.66 -18.11 0.85
CA THR A 101 3.70 -19.06 1.27
C THR A 101 5.06 -18.61 0.72
N ALA A 102 5.15 -18.36 -0.59
CA ALA A 102 6.39 -17.91 -1.22
C ALA A 102 6.89 -16.56 -0.67
N TYR A 103 5.97 -15.64 -0.37
CA TYR A 103 6.28 -14.37 0.27
C TYR A 103 6.90 -14.57 1.66
N PHE A 104 6.25 -15.37 2.52
CA PHE A 104 6.73 -15.59 3.89
C PHE A 104 8.02 -16.42 3.94
N GLU A 105 8.18 -17.40 3.04
CA GLU A 105 9.43 -18.15 2.90
C GLU A 105 10.60 -17.24 2.52
N PHE A 106 10.40 -16.31 1.58
CA PHE A 106 11.41 -15.33 1.22
C PHE A 106 11.78 -14.44 2.41
N MET A 107 10.77 -13.94 3.15
CA MET A 107 10.99 -13.08 4.32
C MET A 107 11.74 -13.82 5.44
N GLN A 108 11.40 -15.08 5.71
CA GLN A 108 12.10 -15.92 6.70
C GLN A 108 13.53 -16.24 6.27
N GLY A 109 13.75 -16.53 4.98
CA GLY A 109 15.10 -16.76 4.45
C GLY A 109 16.01 -15.53 4.59
N LYS A 110 15.45 -14.32 4.39
CA LYS A 110 16.20 -13.06 4.58
C LYS A 110 16.53 -12.78 6.04
N GLU A 111 15.67 -13.15 6.98
CA GLU A 111 15.95 -13.04 8.41
C GLU A 111 17.14 -13.93 8.81
N ALA A 112 17.20 -15.16 8.28
CA ALA A 112 18.32 -16.07 8.50
C ALA A 112 19.64 -15.52 7.90
N GLU A 113 19.63 -15.05 6.65
CA GLU A 113 20.80 -14.41 6.00
C GLU A 113 21.32 -13.18 6.78
N MET A 114 20.42 -12.36 7.32
CA MET A 114 20.80 -11.17 8.10
C MET A 114 21.41 -11.55 9.46
N SER A 115 20.97 -12.67 10.05
CA SER A 115 21.46 -13.16 11.34
C SER A 115 22.87 -13.79 11.27
N GLU A 116 23.27 -14.31 10.10
CA GLU A 116 24.59 -14.91 9.87
C GLU A 116 25.70 -13.87 9.61
N VAL A 117 25.33 -12.61 9.34
CA VAL A 117 26.27 -11.52 8.97
C VAL A 117 26.68 -10.66 10.17
N LEU A 118 26.39 -11.07 11.42
CA LEU A 118 27.08 -10.53 12.60
C LEU A 118 28.23 -11.46 13.04
N PRO A 119 29.45 -11.28 12.51
CA PRO A 119 30.65 -11.55 13.30
C PRO A 119 30.83 -10.41 14.32
N CYS A 120 31.21 -10.78 15.53
CA CYS A 120 31.62 -9.88 16.62
C CYS A 120 32.65 -8.83 16.19
#